data_AF-A0A4Q4K2Y6-F1
#
_entry.id   AF-A0A4Q4K2Y6-F1
#
_cell.length_a   1.000
_cell.length_b   1.000
_cell.length_c   1.000
_cell.angle_alpha   90.00
_cell.angle_beta   90.00
_cell.angle_gamma   90.00
#
_symmetry.space_group_name_H-M   'P 1'
#
loop_
_entity.id
_entity.type
_entity.pdbx_description
1 polymer ?
#
loop_
_entity_poly.entity_id
_entity_poly.type
_entity_poly.pdbx_seq_one_letter_code
_entity_poly.pdbx_strand_id
1 'polypeptide(L)' 'MKLAKLPERTPVKMTIVLSPSLLQRLREYAVFYAETYGDKEEVTELIPFMLEAFLDSDADFRKARRAASLGATAS' A
#
# COMPACT_ATOMS: atom_id res chain seq x y z
N MET A 1 -31.04 -14.41 5.27
CA MET A 1 -30.01 -13.37 5.35
C MET A 1 -29.38 -13.20 3.98
N LYS A 2 -29.43 -12.00 3.39
CA LYS A 2 -28.78 -11.74 2.10
C LYS A 2 -27.46 -11.06 2.38
N LEU A 3 -26.36 -11.76 2.10
CA LEU A 3 -25.03 -11.17 2.11
C LEU A 3 -25.07 -9.96 1.16
N ALA A 4 -24.71 -8.77 1.66
CA ALA A 4 -24.54 -7.61 0.79
C ALA A 4 -23.46 -7.95 -0.26
N LYS A 5 -23.57 -7.38 -1.46
CA LYS A 5 -22.60 -7.60 -2.54
C LYS A 5 -21.20 -7.33 -1.99
N LEU A 6 -20.32 -8.32 -2.11
CA LEU A 6 -18.94 -8.19 -1.67
C LEU A 6 -18.31 -6.99 -2.41
N PRO A 7 -17.45 -6.20 -1.72
CA PRO A 7 -16.79 -5.07 -2.35
C PRO A 7 -16.00 -5.56 -3.56
N GLU A 8 -15.85 -4.67 -4.55
CA GLU A 8 -15.03 -4.95 -5.71
C GLU A 8 -13.58 -5.16 -5.26
N ARG A 9 -13.04 -6.35 -5.55
CA ARG A 9 -11.68 -6.76 -5.17
C ARG A 9 -10.75 -6.81 -6.39
N THR A 10 -11.16 -6.23 -7.51
CA THR A 10 -10.40 -6.27 -8.76
C THR A 10 -9.08 -5.52 -8.54
N PRO A 11 -7.92 -6.19 -8.63
CA PRO A 11 -6.64 -5.51 -8.51
C PRO A 11 -6.50 -4.49 -9.63
N VAL A 12 -6.11 -3.26 -9.29
CA VAL A 12 -5.84 -2.20 -10.27
C VAL A 12 -4.36 -2.23 -10.61
N LYS A 13 -4.04 -2.46 -11.89
CA LYS A 13 -2.65 -2.38 -12.38
C LYS A 13 -2.27 -0.93 -12.61
N MET A 14 -1.18 -0.48 -12.01
CA MET A 14 -0.60 0.85 -12.18
C MET A 14 0.84 0.75 -12.70
N THR A 15 1.18 1.55 -13.71
CA THR A 15 2.56 1.71 -14.18
C THR A 15 3.17 2.96 -13.56
N ILE A 16 4.34 2.83 -12.95
CA ILE A 16 5.08 3.93 -12.32
C ILE A 16 6.50 4.02 -12.88
N VAL A 17 7.07 5.22 -12.91
CA VAL A 17 8.47 5.46 -13.25
C VAL A 17 9.24 5.75 -11.97
N LEU A 18 10.31 4.99 -11.72
CA LEU A 18 11.16 5.14 -10.54
C LEU A 18 12.51 5.74 -10.94
N SER A 19 13.07 6.58 -10.06
CA SER A 19 14.47 6.98 -10.22
C SER A 19 15.38 5.75 -10.01
N PRO A 20 16.58 5.73 -10.64
CA PRO A 20 17.55 4.65 -10.41
C PRO A 20 17.93 4.51 -8.92
N SER A 21 18.04 5.63 -8.20
CA SER A 21 18.36 5.65 -6.78
C SER A 21 17.27 5.02 -5.91
N LEU A 22 15.99 5.25 -6.24
CA LEU A 22 14.89 4.63 -5.51
C LEU A 22 14.83 3.13 -5.78
N LEU A 23 15.00 2.72 -7.04
CA LEU A 23 15.04 1.31 -7.40
C LEU A 23 16.17 0.55 -6.68
N GLN A 24 17.35 1.16 -6.57
CA GLN A 24 18.47 0.59 -5.83
C GLN A 24 18.13 0.36 -4.35
N ARG A 25 17.57 1.37 -3.68
CA ARG A 25 17.16 1.27 -2.26
C ARG A 25 16.06 0.23 -2.05
N LEU A 26 15.13 0.08 -2.99
CA LEU A 26 14.09 -0.95 -2.92
C LEU A 26 14.68 -2.36 -3.00
N ARG A 27 15.70 -2.58 -3.85
CA ARG A 27 16.40 -3.88 -3.91
C ARG A 27 17.16 -4.19 -2.63
N GLU A 28 17.85 -3.20 -2.07
CA GLU A 28 18.54 -3.33 -0.78
C GLU A 28 17.56 -3.71 0.33
N TYR A 29 16.38 -3.07 0.35
CA TYR A 29 15.34 -3.42 1.28
C TYR A 29 14.82 -4.86 1.08
N ALA A 30 14.65 -5.32 -0.16
CA ALA A 30 14.20 -6.69 -0.43
C ALA A 30 15.22 -7.74 0.07
N VAL A 31 16.52 -7.45 -0.05
CA VAL A 31 17.58 -8.30 0.55
C VAL A 31 17.44 -8.32 2.07
N PHE A 32 17.35 -7.15 2.70
CA PHE A 32 17.16 -7.05 4.14
C PHE A 32 15.89 -7.77 4.64
N TYR A 33 14.79 -7.66 3.90
CA TYR A 33 13.53 -8.34 4.20
C TYR A 33 13.73 -9.86 4.20
N ALA A 34 14.37 -10.40 3.16
CA ALA A 34 14.67 -11.83 3.06
C ALA A 34 15.60 -12.31 4.19
N GLU A 35 16.60 -11.53 4.57
CA GLU A 35 17.48 -11.85 5.70
C GLU A 35 16.72 -11.85 7.03
N THR A 36 15.71 -10.99 7.18
CA THR A 36 14.93 -10.84 8.40
C THR A 36 13.87 -11.93 8.55
N TYR A 37 13.20 -12.30 7.45
CA TYR A 37 12.01 -13.15 7.48
C TYR A 37 12.19 -14.53 6.80
N GLY A 38 13.33 -14.77 6.16
CA GLY A 38 13.71 -16.05 5.56
C GLY A 38 13.24 -16.27 4.14
N ASP A 39 12.20 -15.54 3.69
CA ASP A 39 11.64 -15.67 2.35
C ASP A 39 12.00 -14.48 1.46
N LYS A 40 12.49 -14.79 0.26
CA LYS A 40 12.83 -13.78 -0.74
C LYS A 40 11.58 -13.36 -1.49
N GLU A 41 11.20 -12.11 -1.32
CA GLU A 41 10.14 -11.47 -2.08
C GLU A 41 10.71 -10.51 -3.14
N GLU A 42 10.03 -10.43 -4.28
CA GLU A 42 10.37 -9.46 -5.31
C GLU A 42 9.95 -8.05 -4.87
N VAL A 43 10.71 -7.04 -5.31
CA VAL A 43 10.41 -5.63 -4.99
C VAL A 43 8.97 -5.27 -5.36
N THR A 44 8.45 -5.79 -6.47
CA THR A 44 7.08 -5.53 -6.94
C THR A 44 6.01 -6.07 -6.01
N GLU A 45 6.29 -7.18 -5.31
CA GLU A 45 5.37 -7.79 -4.35
C GLU A 45 5.41 -7.05 -3.01
N LEU A 46 6.56 -6.47 -2.64
CA LEU A 46 6.71 -5.68 -1.42
C LEU A 46 6.11 -4.28 -1.52
N ILE A 47 6.14 -3.65 -2.70
CA ILE A 47 5.69 -2.26 -2.90
C ILE A 47 4.25 -2.01 -2.41
N PRO A 48 3.24 -2.85 -2.74
CA PRO A 48 1.87 -2.65 -2.24
C PRO A 48 1.81 -2.54 -0.71
N PHE A 49 2.46 -3.47 0.01
CA PHE A 49 2.48 -3.48 1.47
C PHE A 49 3.24 -2.27 2.04
N MET A 50 4.35 -1.87 1.41
CA MET A 50 5.08 -0.66 1.80
C MET A 50 4.22 0.61 1.67
N LEU A 51 3.45 0.71 0.57
CA LEU A 51 2.58 1.86 0.33
C LEU A 51 1.39 1.89 1.31
N GLU A 52 0.79 0.73 1.59
CA GLU A 52 -0.25 0.62 2.63
C GLU A 52 0.29 1.05 4.00
N ALA A 53 1.43 0.50 4.41
CA ALA A 53 2.08 0.86 5.68
C ALA A 53 2.43 2.35 5.75
N PHE A 54 2.93 2.93 4.65
CA PHE A 54 3.21 4.36 4.55
C PHE A 54 1.95 5.19 4.77
N LEU A 55 0.86 4.90 4.04
CA LEU A 55 -0.41 5.62 4.15
C LEU A 55 -1.04 5.48 5.54
N ASP A 56 -0.94 4.31 6.16
CA ASP A 56 -1.48 4.08 7.50
C ASP A 56 -0.61 4.73 8.60
N SER A 57 0.68 4.94 8.35
CA SER A 57 1.57 5.64 9.27
C SER A 57 1.31 7.16 9.34
N ASP A 58 0.79 7.76 8.27
CA ASP A 58 0.53 9.20 8.19
C ASP A 58 -0.75 9.58 8.98
N ALA A 59 -0.55 10.19 10.15
CA ALA A 59 -1.64 10.61 11.03
C ALA A 59 -2.51 11.72 10.44
N ASP A 60 -1.91 12.66 9.71
CA ASP A 60 -2.61 13.79 9.10
C ASP A 60 -3.44 13.30 7.93
N PHE A 61 -2.89 12.42 7.09
CA PHE A 61 -3.62 11.74 6.03
C PHE A 61 -4.81 10.95 6.59
N ARG A 62 -4.60 10.15 7.64
CA ARG A 62 -5.71 9.39 8.28
C ARG A 62 -6.79 10.31 8.86
N LYS A 63 -6.42 11.45 9.44
CA LYS A 63 -7.38 12.44 9.96
C LYS A 63 -8.20 13.06 8.82
N ALA A 64 -7.54 13.47 7.73
CA ALA A 64 -8.20 14.01 6.55
C ALA A 64 -9.16 12.99 5.90
N ARG A 65 -8.74 11.72 5.76
CA ARG A 65 -9.57 10.63 5.23
C ARG A 65 -10.86 10.42 6.04
N ARG A 66 -10.75 10.42 7.37
CA ARG A 66 -11.93 10.29 8.26
C ARG A 66 -12.88 11.49 8.14
N ALA A 67 -12.34 12.71 8.06
CA ALA A 67 -13.16 13.90 7.87
C ALA A 67 -13.92 13.87 6.54
N ALA A 68 -13.25 13.43 5.46
CA ALA A 68 -13.87 13.29 4.14
C ALA A 68 -14.98 12.21 4.13
N SER A 69 -14.76 11.06 4.77
CA SER A 69 -15.79 10.01 4.85
C SER A 69 -16.99 10.41 5.69
N LEU A 70 -16.79 11.22 6.74
CA LEU A 70 -17.88 11.78 7.55
C LEU A 70 -18.66 12.86 6.78
N GLY A 71 -17.99 13.67 5.95
CA GLY A 71 -18.66 14.65 5.08
C GLY A 71 -19.50 14.00 3.98
N ALA A 72 -19.04 12.88 3.41
CA ALA A 72 -19.74 12.17 2.34
C ALA A 72 -20.99 11.39 2.79
N THR A 73 -21.17 11.15 4.09
CA THR A 73 -22.38 10.51 4.65
C THR A 73 -23.41 11.50 5.15
N ALA A 74 -23.07 12.79 5.19
CA ALA A 74 -23.91 13.89 5.65
C ALA A 74 -24.45 14.77 4.50
N SER A 75 -24.28 14.36 3.24
CA SER A 75 -24.77 15.06 2.04
C SER A 75 -25.64 14.16 1.17
#